data_AF-A0A834B1Z9-F1
#
_entry.id   AF-A0A834B1Z9-F1
#
_cell.length_a   1.000
_cell.length_b   1.000
_cell.length_c   1.000
_cell.angle_alpha   90.00
_cell.angle_beta   90.00
_cell.angle_gamma   90.00
#
_symmetry.space_group_name_H-M   'P 1'
#
loop_
_entity.id
_entity.type
_entity.pdbx_description
1 polymer ?
#
loop_
_entity_poly.entity_id
_entity_poly.type
_entity_poly.pdbx_seq_one_letter_code
_entity_poly.pdbx_strand_id
1 'polypeptide(L)'
;MSDEEDLEDFEPDQEDLEREDDEKETEEWEDDRKEEEGGSEEWILNPLTEDMMKEGLSLLCKTGNGLAHAYVKLEVKERDLTDISLLRYYIHLRYVDISENHLTDLSPLNHLTHLLWLKADGNRLRSAQLNELPYLQIASFAYNQITDTEGISHPLLGILNLKGNQIQTVTGLDPQKLISLHTLELRGNQLESTMGLNLPKLKNLFLVARWVRGRLVQGRGHYPGGQDAWLLVGSATSFIIIMIIGTIY
;
A
#
# COMPACT_ATOMS: atom_id res chain seq x y z
N MET A 1 5.13 20.25 94.37
CA MET A 1 5.40 21.66 94.70
C MET A 1 5.41 22.37 93.36
N SER A 2 4.23 22.76 92.85
CA SER A 2 3.52 24.04 93.09
C SER A 2 3.60 24.78 91.75
N ASP A 3 2.49 25.01 91.02
CA ASP A 3 1.55 26.15 91.17
C ASP A 3 2.34 27.47 91.01
N GLU A 4 2.13 28.41 90.09
CA GLU A 4 0.95 29.14 89.56
C GLU A 4 1.52 30.04 88.43
N GLU A 5 0.87 30.23 87.27
CA GLU A 5 -0.04 31.33 86.86
C GLU A 5 0.58 32.73 86.61
N ASP A 6 -0.18 33.53 85.84
CA ASP A 6 -0.03 34.94 85.40
C ASP A 6 0.57 35.17 83.99
N LEU A 7 -0.18 35.50 82.92
CA LEU A 7 -1.15 36.57 82.58
C LEU A 7 -0.51 37.88 82.05
N GLU A 8 -1.22 38.46 81.06
CA GLU A 8 -1.09 39.80 80.41
C GLU A 8 0.01 39.91 79.32
N ASP A 9 -0.18 40.52 78.13
CA ASP A 9 -1.09 41.59 77.73
C ASP A 9 -1.24 41.73 76.18
N PHE A 10 -2.37 42.31 75.75
CA PHE A 10 -2.66 43.24 74.61
C PHE A 10 -1.51 43.60 73.61
N GLU A 11 -1.62 43.77 72.28
CA GLU A 11 -2.61 44.38 71.36
C GLU A 11 -2.46 43.85 69.89
N PRO A 12 -3.46 44.09 69.01
CA PRO A 12 -3.49 43.64 67.61
C PRO A 12 -2.95 44.68 66.63
N ASP A 13 -2.44 44.26 65.47
CA ASP A 13 -2.49 45.08 64.24
C ASP A 13 -2.22 44.25 62.96
N GLN A 14 -3.19 44.33 62.03
CA GLN A 14 -3.08 44.59 60.58
C GLN A 14 -1.96 43.85 59.79
N GLU A 15 -2.16 43.16 58.67
CA GLU A 15 -3.09 43.32 57.55
C GLU A 15 -2.87 42.10 56.63
N ASP A 16 -3.96 41.62 56.01
CA ASP A 16 -4.08 40.91 54.74
C ASP A 16 -3.04 39.86 54.31
N LEU A 17 -3.54 38.65 54.03
CA LEU A 17 -3.75 38.20 52.65
C LEU A 17 -4.32 36.77 52.65
N GLU A 18 -5.56 36.70 52.17
CA GLU A 18 -6.30 35.54 51.66
C GLU A 18 -5.44 34.30 51.34
N ARG A 19 -5.76 33.15 51.96
CA ARG A 19 -5.44 31.82 51.43
C ARG A 19 -6.22 30.70 52.12
N GLU A 20 -7.07 30.08 51.30
CA GLU A 20 -7.30 28.63 51.21
C GLU A 20 -7.92 27.95 52.44
N ASP A 21 -9.25 27.98 52.51
CA ASP A 21 -10.02 26.95 53.22
C ASP A 21 -10.07 25.68 52.36
N ASP A 22 -9.30 24.69 52.81
CA ASP A 22 -9.39 23.28 52.46
C ASP A 22 -10.68 22.68 53.05
N GLU A 23 -11.73 22.51 52.25
CA GLU A 23 -12.76 21.51 52.54
C GLU A 23 -12.93 20.54 51.38
N LYS A 24 -12.56 19.29 51.68
CA LYS A 24 -12.62 18.12 50.80
C LYS A 24 -14.07 17.74 50.54
N GLU A 25 -14.57 18.03 49.35
CA GLU A 25 -15.67 17.26 48.75
C GLU A 25 -15.07 16.24 47.78
N THR A 26 -15.10 14.98 48.19
CA THR A 26 -14.82 13.84 47.30
C THR A 26 -16.03 13.62 46.42
N GLU A 27 -16.03 14.21 45.22
CA GLU A 27 -16.99 13.83 44.19
C GLU A 27 -16.57 12.48 43.59
N GLU A 28 -17.31 11.42 43.93
CA GLU A 28 -17.33 10.15 43.20
C GLU A 28 -17.99 10.39 41.84
N TRP A 29 -17.16 10.62 40.82
CA TRP A 29 -17.60 10.51 39.43
C TRP A 29 -17.36 9.06 39.00
N GLU A 30 -18.44 8.29 38.88
CA GLU A 30 -18.45 7.01 38.20
C GLU A 30 -18.00 7.24 36.75
N ASP A 31 -16.74 6.89 36.50
CA ASP A 31 -16.11 6.91 35.20
C ASP A 31 -16.74 5.79 34.34
N ASP A 32 -17.83 6.13 33.66
CA ASP A 32 -18.45 5.39 32.57
C ASP A 32 -17.50 5.35 31.35
N ARG A 33 -16.26 4.91 31.57
CA ARG A 33 -15.39 4.40 30.53
C ARG A 33 -16.05 3.13 30.03
N LYS A 34 -16.92 3.29 29.04
CA LYS A 34 -17.16 2.25 28.04
C LYS A 34 -15.78 1.89 27.50
N GLU A 35 -15.23 0.81 28.05
CA GLU A 35 -14.30 -0.02 27.33
C GLU A 35 -15.02 -0.35 26.02
N GLU A 36 -14.69 0.40 24.96
CA GLU A 36 -14.77 -0.15 23.64
C GLU A 36 -13.81 -1.34 23.69
N GLU A 37 -14.37 -2.49 24.09
CA GLU A 37 -13.83 -3.79 23.81
C GLU A 37 -13.46 -3.72 22.33
N GLY A 38 -12.17 -3.52 22.08
CA GLY A 38 -11.56 -3.74 20.80
C GLY A 38 -11.77 -5.22 20.54
N GLY A 39 -12.95 -5.55 20.03
CA GLY A 39 -13.24 -6.81 19.41
C GLY A 39 -12.16 -6.95 18.35
N SER A 40 -11.16 -7.77 18.66
CA SER A 40 -10.34 -8.36 17.61
C SER A 40 -11.35 -9.00 16.68
N GLU A 41 -11.61 -8.36 15.54
CA GLU A 41 -12.37 -8.97 14.45
C GLU A 41 -11.67 -10.30 14.20
N GLU A 42 -12.24 -11.39 14.73
CA GLU A 42 -11.77 -12.73 14.43
C GLU A 42 -11.95 -12.86 12.93
N TRP A 43 -10.84 -12.72 12.20
CA TRP A 43 -10.83 -12.82 10.76
C TRP A 43 -11.39 -14.19 10.38
N ILE A 44 -12.65 -14.20 9.93
CA ILE A 44 -13.30 -15.43 9.49
C ILE A 44 -12.47 -15.95 8.32
N LEU A 45 -11.84 -17.10 8.52
CA LEU A 45 -11.12 -17.78 7.45
C LEU A 45 -12.12 -18.14 6.37
N ASN A 46 -11.84 -17.68 5.16
CA ASN A 46 -12.66 -17.95 3.99
C ASN A 46 -11.75 -18.43 2.86
N PRO A 47 -11.36 -19.72 2.89
CA PRO A 47 -10.50 -20.29 1.88
C PRO A 47 -11.24 -20.47 0.56
N LEU A 48 -10.51 -20.33 -0.54
CA LEU A 48 -11.03 -20.60 -1.88
C LEU A 48 -11.47 -22.07 -2.00
N THR A 49 -12.76 -22.28 -2.28
CA THR A 49 -13.36 -23.62 -2.39
C THR A 49 -13.44 -24.10 -3.84
N GLU A 50 -13.65 -25.40 -4.02
CA GLU A 50 -13.85 -25.98 -5.35
C GLU A 50 -15.10 -25.45 -6.06
N ASP A 51 -16.16 -25.08 -5.33
CA ASP A 51 -17.37 -24.55 -5.95
C ASP A 51 -17.15 -23.13 -6.46
N MET A 52 -16.45 -22.29 -5.70
CA MET A 52 -15.98 -20.97 -6.17
C MET A 52 -15.07 -21.10 -7.39
N MET A 53 -14.23 -22.14 -7.42
CA MET A 53 -13.42 -22.45 -8.62
C MET A 53 -14.29 -22.80 -9.82
N LYS A 54 -15.29 -23.67 -9.67
CA LYS A 54 -16.20 -24.04 -10.78
C LYS A 54 -16.92 -22.82 -11.35
N GLU A 55 -17.33 -21.89 -10.50
CA GLU A 55 -17.99 -20.65 -10.91
C GLU A 55 -17.04 -19.66 -11.61
N GLY A 56 -15.81 -19.53 -11.10
CA GLY A 56 -14.84 -18.55 -11.59
C GLY A 56 -14.02 -19.01 -12.80
N LEU A 57 -13.92 -20.31 -13.04
CA LEU A 57 -13.12 -20.87 -14.12
C LEU A 57 -13.81 -20.69 -15.48
N SER A 58 -13.04 -20.20 -16.45
CA SER A 58 -13.52 -19.99 -17.82
C SER A 58 -12.38 -20.12 -18.84
N LEU A 59 -12.73 -19.97 -20.12
CA LEU A 59 -11.83 -20.06 -21.27
C LEU A 59 -11.12 -21.41 -21.38
N LEU A 60 -11.81 -22.41 -21.95
CA LEU A 60 -11.26 -23.73 -22.20
C LEU A 60 -10.26 -23.69 -23.38
N CYS A 61 -9.03 -24.12 -23.14
CA CYS A 61 -7.95 -24.12 -24.14
C CYS A 61 -7.23 -25.47 -24.14
N LYS A 62 -6.58 -25.81 -25.27
CA LYS A 62 -5.67 -26.95 -25.32
C LYS A 62 -4.44 -26.69 -24.45
N THR A 63 -4.02 -27.71 -23.71
CA THR A 63 -2.75 -27.70 -22.96
C THR A 63 -1.55 -27.69 -23.91
N GLY A 64 -0.36 -27.34 -23.42
CA GLY A 64 0.84 -27.16 -24.27
C GLY A 64 1.27 -28.39 -25.07
N ASN A 65 0.91 -29.59 -24.62
CA ASN A 65 1.12 -30.85 -25.36
C ASN A 65 0.01 -31.17 -26.39
N GLY A 66 -1.07 -30.39 -26.42
CA GLY A 66 -2.21 -30.57 -27.33
C GLY A 66 -3.11 -31.78 -27.00
N LEU A 67 -2.84 -32.51 -25.91
CA LEU A 67 -3.51 -33.78 -25.58
C LEU A 67 -4.66 -33.64 -24.58
N ALA A 68 -4.77 -32.48 -23.91
CA ALA A 68 -5.83 -32.21 -22.96
C ALA A 68 -6.37 -30.78 -23.13
N HIS A 69 -7.46 -30.50 -22.42
CA HIS A 69 -7.99 -29.16 -22.28
C HIS A 69 -7.92 -28.73 -20.82
N ALA A 70 -7.69 -27.43 -20.59
CA ALA A 70 -7.74 -26.82 -19.28
C ALA A 70 -8.42 -25.46 -19.38
N TYR A 71 -9.13 -25.07 -18.33
CA TYR A 71 -9.55 -23.68 -18.15
C TYR A 71 -8.32 -22.83 -17.84
N VAL A 72 -8.18 -21.69 -18.50
CA VAL A 72 -6.99 -20.83 -18.37
C VAL A 72 -7.29 -19.47 -17.78
N LYS A 73 -8.56 -19.17 -17.48
CA LYS A 73 -9.00 -17.93 -16.85
C LYS A 73 -9.73 -18.24 -15.55
N LEU A 74 -9.44 -17.48 -14.49
CA LEU A 74 -10.14 -17.51 -13.21
C LEU A 74 -10.51 -16.09 -12.78
N GLU A 75 -11.77 -15.88 -12.42
CA GLU A 75 -12.26 -14.64 -11.82
C GLU A 75 -13.01 -14.93 -10.52
N VAL A 76 -12.40 -14.60 -9.37
CA VAL A 76 -12.96 -14.84 -8.03
C VAL A 76 -12.86 -13.58 -7.16
N LYS A 77 -13.46 -12.50 -7.67
CA LYS A 77 -13.53 -11.19 -6.99
C LYS A 77 -14.58 -11.17 -5.89
N GLU A 78 -14.43 -10.25 -4.95
CA GLU A 78 -15.47 -9.84 -3.99
C GLU A 78 -16.06 -11.04 -3.25
N ARG A 79 -15.19 -11.89 -2.72
CA ARG A 79 -15.54 -13.15 -2.07
C ARG A 79 -15.00 -13.27 -0.67
N ASP A 80 -14.49 -12.17 -0.10
CA ASP A 80 -13.88 -12.11 1.22
C ASP A 80 -12.79 -13.18 1.43
N LEU A 81 -12.08 -13.58 0.37
CA LEU A 81 -11.12 -14.68 0.44
C LEU A 81 -9.93 -14.31 1.32
N THR A 82 -9.52 -15.24 2.18
CA THR A 82 -8.32 -15.12 3.03
C THR A 82 -7.22 -16.10 2.61
N ASP A 83 -7.56 -17.18 1.90
CA ASP A 83 -6.61 -18.18 1.42
C ASP A 83 -6.92 -18.61 -0.02
N ILE A 84 -5.87 -18.71 -0.83
CA ILE A 84 -5.92 -19.15 -2.23
C ILE A 84 -5.00 -20.36 -2.45
N SER A 85 -4.73 -21.16 -1.40
CA SER A 85 -3.82 -22.30 -1.46
C SER A 85 -4.21 -23.31 -2.53
N LEU A 86 -5.51 -23.43 -2.82
CA LEU A 86 -6.07 -24.30 -3.86
C LEU A 86 -5.51 -23.97 -5.26
N LEU A 87 -5.12 -22.72 -5.54
CA LEU A 87 -4.62 -22.30 -6.85
C LEU A 87 -3.31 -22.98 -7.26
N ARG A 88 -2.53 -23.51 -6.30
CA ARG A 88 -1.27 -24.21 -6.59
C ARG A 88 -1.45 -25.40 -7.55
N TYR A 89 -2.65 -25.99 -7.59
CA TYR A 89 -2.97 -27.16 -8.41
C TYR A 89 -3.44 -26.79 -9.83
N TYR A 90 -3.77 -25.52 -10.09
CA TYR A 90 -4.34 -25.05 -11.37
C TYR A 90 -3.27 -24.46 -12.29
N ILE A 91 -2.18 -25.21 -12.49
CA ILE A 91 -0.93 -24.78 -13.16
C ILE A 91 -1.07 -24.27 -14.61
N HIS A 92 -2.25 -24.45 -15.21
CA HIS A 92 -2.57 -24.02 -16.57
C HIS A 92 -3.26 -22.65 -16.63
N LEU A 93 -3.57 -22.03 -15.49
CA LEU A 93 -4.11 -20.68 -15.43
C LEU A 93 -3.14 -19.66 -16.03
N ARG A 94 -3.70 -18.74 -16.81
CA ARG A 94 -3.00 -17.67 -17.54
C ARG A 94 -3.52 -16.28 -17.18
N TYR A 95 -4.80 -16.18 -16.84
CA TYR A 95 -5.46 -14.94 -16.47
C TYR A 95 -6.14 -15.15 -15.12
N VAL A 96 -5.65 -14.47 -14.08
CA VAL A 96 -6.17 -14.61 -12.72
C VAL A 96 -6.58 -13.25 -12.19
N ASP A 97 -7.86 -13.13 -11.82
CA ASP A 97 -8.38 -12.00 -11.07
C ASP A 97 -8.90 -12.45 -9.71
N ILE A 98 -8.20 -12.03 -8.66
CA ILE A 98 -8.46 -12.32 -7.24
C ILE A 98 -8.67 -10.99 -6.47
N SER A 99 -9.06 -9.93 -7.17
CA SER A 99 -9.21 -8.59 -6.60
C SER A 99 -10.37 -8.49 -5.60
N GLU A 100 -10.34 -7.48 -4.73
CA GLU A 100 -11.38 -7.19 -3.73
C GLU A 100 -11.63 -8.39 -2.80
N ASN A 101 -10.56 -8.84 -2.13
CA ASN A 101 -10.58 -9.92 -1.15
C ASN A 101 -9.71 -9.50 0.06
N HIS A 102 -9.47 -10.40 1.02
CA HIS A 102 -8.68 -10.13 2.23
C HIS A 102 -7.33 -10.84 2.23
N LEU A 103 -6.74 -11.06 1.05
CA LEU A 103 -5.51 -11.84 0.89
C LEU A 103 -4.29 -11.09 1.43
N THR A 104 -3.44 -11.83 2.13
CA THR A 104 -2.15 -11.36 2.66
C THR A 104 -0.97 -12.13 2.07
N ASP A 105 -1.21 -13.30 1.48
CA ASP A 105 -0.21 -14.17 0.86
C ASP A 105 -0.59 -14.53 -0.58
N LEU A 106 0.35 -14.36 -1.51
CA LEU A 106 0.24 -14.77 -2.91
C LEU A 106 1.14 -15.95 -3.28
N SER A 107 1.86 -16.55 -2.31
CA SER A 107 2.77 -17.66 -2.55
C SER A 107 2.18 -18.85 -3.32
N PRO A 108 0.88 -19.19 -3.23
CA PRO A 108 0.30 -20.24 -4.07
C PRO A 108 0.42 -19.98 -5.58
N LEU A 109 0.44 -18.70 -6.00
CA LEU A 109 0.58 -18.29 -7.40
C LEU A 109 1.97 -18.62 -7.98
N ASN A 110 2.98 -18.91 -7.15
CA ASN A 110 4.32 -19.30 -7.60
C ASN A 110 4.32 -20.58 -8.46
N HIS A 111 3.25 -21.38 -8.40
CA HIS A 111 3.10 -22.60 -9.20
C HIS A 111 2.50 -22.33 -10.60
N LEU A 112 1.95 -21.14 -10.83
CA LEU A 112 1.30 -20.75 -12.08
C LEU A 112 2.32 -20.22 -13.09
N THR A 113 3.26 -21.07 -13.48
CA THR A 113 4.40 -20.67 -14.34
C THR A 113 4.00 -20.19 -15.74
N HIS A 114 2.75 -20.39 -16.16
CA HIS A 114 2.18 -19.90 -17.42
C HIS A 114 1.34 -18.62 -17.28
N LEU A 115 1.34 -17.99 -16.11
CA LEU A 115 0.56 -16.79 -15.84
C LEU A 115 1.00 -15.65 -16.76
N LEU A 116 0.04 -15.03 -17.44
CA LEU A 116 0.23 -13.89 -18.35
C LEU A 116 -0.26 -12.59 -17.74
N TRP A 117 -1.34 -12.68 -16.96
CA TRP A 117 -2.05 -11.54 -16.40
C TRP A 117 -2.52 -11.85 -14.99
N LEU A 118 -2.20 -10.94 -14.07
CA LEU A 118 -2.58 -11.04 -12.65
C LEU A 118 -3.21 -9.72 -12.19
N LYS A 119 -4.40 -9.84 -11.61
CA LYS A 119 -5.03 -8.79 -10.81
C LYS A 119 -5.26 -9.28 -9.38
N ALA A 120 -4.68 -8.56 -8.43
CA ALA A 120 -4.87 -8.73 -6.99
C ALA A 120 -5.12 -7.35 -6.34
N ASP A 121 -5.90 -6.50 -7.02
CA ASP A 121 -6.26 -5.18 -6.52
C ASP A 121 -7.12 -5.30 -5.25
N GLY A 122 -7.14 -4.30 -4.37
CA GLY A 122 -8.08 -4.28 -3.23
C GLY A 122 -7.92 -5.48 -2.30
N ASN A 123 -6.67 -5.80 -1.92
CA ASN A 123 -6.34 -6.85 -0.96
C ASN A 123 -5.54 -6.25 0.21
N ARG A 124 -4.92 -7.09 1.04
CA ARG A 124 -4.15 -6.68 2.23
C ARG A 124 -2.68 -7.08 2.13
N LEU A 125 -2.18 -7.15 0.90
CA LEU A 125 -0.83 -7.56 0.62
C LEU A 125 0.15 -6.51 1.14
N ARG A 126 1.17 -6.97 1.87
CA ARG A 126 2.31 -6.13 2.30
C ARG A 126 3.51 -6.24 1.37
N SER A 127 3.52 -7.25 0.50
CA SER A 127 4.54 -7.47 -0.51
C SER A 127 3.90 -8.00 -1.79
N ALA A 128 4.47 -7.65 -2.94
CA ALA A 128 4.13 -8.21 -4.24
C ALA A 128 5.13 -9.30 -4.68
N GLN A 129 5.97 -9.79 -3.77
CA GLN A 129 6.99 -10.79 -4.08
C GLN A 129 6.37 -12.10 -4.57
N LEU A 130 6.85 -12.54 -5.72
CA LEU A 130 6.58 -13.85 -6.31
C LEU A 130 7.89 -14.43 -6.85
N ASN A 131 7.94 -15.75 -6.99
CA ASN A 131 8.98 -16.38 -7.80
C ASN A 131 8.91 -15.82 -9.23
N GLU A 132 10.02 -15.85 -9.96
CA GLU A 132 10.03 -15.39 -11.35
C GLU A 132 8.97 -16.11 -12.18
N LEU A 133 7.99 -15.34 -12.68
CA LEU A 133 6.96 -15.80 -13.60
C LEU A 133 7.38 -15.42 -15.03
N PRO A 134 7.91 -16.36 -15.84
CA PRO A 134 8.62 -16.04 -17.07
C PRO A 134 7.72 -15.45 -18.16
N TYR A 135 6.40 -15.65 -18.07
CA TYR A 135 5.44 -15.16 -19.06
C TYR A 135 4.53 -14.03 -18.55
N LEU A 136 4.69 -13.58 -17.30
CA LEU A 136 3.82 -12.55 -16.74
C LEU A 136 4.06 -11.22 -17.46
N GLN A 137 3.01 -10.65 -18.05
CA GLN A 137 3.07 -9.42 -18.85
C GLN A 137 2.40 -8.24 -18.15
N ILE A 138 1.35 -8.51 -17.38
CA ILE A 138 0.57 -7.49 -16.69
C ILE A 138 0.33 -7.95 -15.26
N ALA A 139 0.68 -7.09 -14.31
CA ALA A 139 0.41 -7.29 -12.90
C ALA A 139 -0.17 -6.02 -12.27
N SER A 140 -1.21 -6.19 -11.48
CA SER A 140 -1.83 -5.10 -10.72
C SER A 140 -2.04 -5.54 -9.27
N PHE A 141 -1.51 -4.74 -8.36
CA PHE A 141 -1.64 -4.87 -6.91
C PHE A 141 -2.13 -3.54 -6.33
N ALA A 142 -3.02 -2.85 -7.05
CA ALA A 142 -3.49 -1.54 -6.63
C ALA A 142 -4.28 -1.64 -5.32
N TYR A 143 -4.27 -0.57 -4.52
CA TYR A 143 -5.03 -0.47 -3.27
C TYR A 143 -4.77 -1.65 -2.33
N ASN A 144 -3.49 -1.91 -2.06
CA ASN A 144 -2.99 -2.86 -1.08
C ASN A 144 -2.20 -2.11 0.01
N GLN A 145 -1.40 -2.83 0.81
CA GLN A 145 -0.58 -2.30 1.90
C GLN A 145 0.92 -2.49 1.61
N ILE A 146 1.32 -2.53 0.33
CA ILE A 146 2.69 -2.83 -0.08
C ILE A 146 3.62 -1.66 0.29
N THR A 147 4.76 -1.96 0.90
CA THR A 147 5.71 -0.96 1.44
C THR A 147 6.95 -0.75 0.59
N ASP A 148 7.29 -1.71 -0.26
CA ASP A 148 8.46 -1.70 -1.13
C ASP A 148 8.21 -2.53 -2.40
N THR A 149 9.17 -2.52 -3.32
CA THR A 149 9.07 -3.21 -4.61
C THR A 149 10.00 -4.41 -4.73
N GLU A 150 10.50 -4.94 -3.61
CA GLU A 150 11.33 -6.14 -3.60
C GLU A 150 10.60 -7.35 -4.15
N GLY A 151 11.35 -8.25 -4.77
CA GLY A 151 10.82 -9.51 -5.32
C GLY A 151 10.01 -9.37 -6.61
N ILE A 152 9.80 -8.16 -7.14
CA ILE A 152 9.17 -7.94 -8.45
C ILE A 152 10.23 -8.10 -9.55
N SER A 153 10.42 -9.34 -10.01
CA SER A 153 11.45 -9.70 -10.99
C SER A 153 10.86 -10.62 -12.05
N HIS A 154 10.23 -10.04 -13.08
CA HIS A 154 9.53 -10.78 -14.13
C HIS A 154 9.96 -10.28 -15.52
N PRO A 155 10.63 -11.12 -16.35
CA PRO A 155 11.30 -10.67 -17.56
C PRO A 155 10.39 -10.08 -18.63
N LEU A 156 9.16 -10.59 -18.74
CA LEU A 156 8.17 -10.15 -19.72
C LEU A 156 7.15 -9.14 -19.17
N LEU A 157 7.29 -8.71 -17.91
CA LEU A 157 6.35 -7.77 -17.30
C LEU A 157 6.46 -6.41 -17.99
N GLY A 158 5.41 -6.03 -18.70
CA GLY A 158 5.32 -4.77 -19.45
C GLY A 158 4.56 -3.68 -18.69
N ILE A 159 3.56 -4.07 -17.90
CA ILE A 159 2.70 -3.16 -17.14
C ILE A 159 2.65 -3.60 -15.68
N LEU A 160 3.06 -2.69 -14.80
CA LEU A 160 2.97 -2.85 -13.35
C LEU A 160 2.16 -1.72 -12.74
N ASN A 161 1.09 -2.09 -12.02
CA ASN A 161 0.26 -1.13 -11.29
C ASN A 161 0.36 -1.37 -9.78
N LEU A 162 0.92 -0.38 -9.09
CA LEU A 162 1.10 -0.33 -7.64
C LEU A 162 0.39 0.89 -7.04
N LYS A 163 -0.63 1.44 -7.73
CA LYS A 163 -1.40 2.60 -7.27
C LYS A 163 -1.96 2.37 -5.86
N GLY A 164 -1.92 3.39 -5.01
CA GLY A 164 -2.63 3.37 -3.72
C GLY A 164 -2.06 2.37 -2.73
N ASN A 165 -0.74 2.19 -2.72
CA ASN A 165 -0.03 1.39 -1.72
C ASN A 165 0.69 2.32 -0.72
N GLN A 166 1.57 1.76 0.11
CA GLN A 166 2.32 2.48 1.15
C GLN A 166 3.82 2.54 0.81
N ILE A 167 4.17 2.55 -0.48
CA ILE A 167 5.57 2.49 -0.93
C ILE A 167 6.27 3.81 -0.62
N GLN A 168 7.33 3.75 0.18
CA GLN A 168 8.16 4.91 0.53
C GLN A 168 9.45 4.96 -0.29
N THR A 169 10.02 3.79 -0.59
CA THR A 169 11.25 3.64 -1.37
C THR A 169 11.07 2.59 -2.44
N VAL A 170 11.55 2.87 -3.64
CA VAL A 170 11.61 1.88 -4.72
C VAL A 170 12.93 1.12 -4.61
N THR A 171 12.84 -0.17 -4.28
CA THR A 171 13.99 -1.09 -4.17
C THR A 171 13.70 -2.37 -4.95
N GLY A 172 14.73 -3.11 -5.37
CA GLY A 172 14.53 -4.41 -6.05
C GLY A 172 14.04 -4.36 -7.51
N LEU A 173 13.67 -3.19 -8.06
CA LEU A 173 13.37 -3.04 -9.50
C LEU A 173 14.67 -3.05 -10.33
N ASP A 174 15.16 -4.26 -10.63
CA ASP A 174 16.38 -4.49 -11.39
C ASP A 174 16.15 -4.32 -12.91
N PRO A 175 16.82 -3.36 -13.59
CA PRO A 175 16.68 -3.16 -15.04
C PRO A 175 17.16 -4.34 -15.88
N GLN A 176 18.02 -5.22 -15.35
CA GLN A 176 18.46 -6.44 -16.05
C GLN A 176 17.39 -7.52 -16.02
N LYS A 177 16.49 -7.48 -15.04
CA LYS A 177 15.38 -8.44 -14.91
C LYS A 177 14.08 -7.89 -15.48
N LEU A 178 13.82 -6.59 -15.39
CA LEU A 178 12.59 -5.95 -15.87
C LEU A 178 12.76 -5.39 -17.29
N ILE A 179 13.28 -6.20 -18.20
CA ILE A 179 13.68 -5.78 -19.55
C ILE A 179 12.50 -5.35 -20.44
N SER A 180 11.27 -5.72 -20.08
CA SER A 180 10.07 -5.42 -20.87
C SER A 180 9.23 -4.29 -20.27
N LEU A 181 9.54 -3.83 -19.05
CA LEU A 181 8.69 -2.94 -18.28
C LEU A 181 8.63 -1.56 -18.93
N HIS A 182 7.47 -1.21 -19.46
CA HIS A 182 7.25 0.04 -20.18
C HIS A 182 6.19 0.94 -19.54
N THR A 183 5.39 0.43 -18.60
CA THR A 183 4.39 1.20 -17.85
C THR A 183 4.47 0.88 -16.37
N LEU A 184 4.68 1.91 -15.54
CA LEU A 184 4.71 1.82 -14.09
C LEU A 184 3.79 2.88 -13.47
N GLU A 185 2.85 2.42 -12.66
CA GLU A 185 1.89 3.25 -11.94
C GLU A 185 2.14 3.19 -10.44
N LEU A 186 2.44 4.34 -9.85
CA LEU A 186 2.82 4.51 -8.45
C LEU A 186 2.04 5.64 -7.76
N ARG A 187 0.99 6.20 -8.38
CA ARG A 187 0.17 7.25 -7.75
C ARG A 187 -0.45 6.77 -6.44
N GLY A 188 -0.59 7.67 -5.47
CA GLY A 188 -1.18 7.31 -4.17
C GLY A 188 -0.27 6.49 -3.26
N ASN A 189 1.05 6.49 -3.51
CA ASN A 189 2.07 5.99 -2.59
C ASN A 189 2.67 7.14 -1.75
N GLN A 190 3.67 6.82 -0.92
CA GLN A 190 4.32 7.73 0.03
C GLN A 190 5.81 7.95 -0.32
N LEU A 191 6.13 7.98 -1.62
CA LEU A 191 7.52 8.01 -2.10
C LEU A 191 8.30 9.22 -1.59
N GLU A 192 9.42 8.98 -0.93
CA GLU A 192 10.33 10.02 -0.44
C GLU A 192 11.35 10.45 -1.50
N SER A 193 11.64 9.55 -2.46
CA SER A 193 12.65 9.76 -3.50
C SER A 193 12.31 8.97 -4.76
N THR A 194 12.87 9.39 -5.90
CA THR A 194 12.81 8.66 -7.17
C THR A 194 14.03 7.77 -7.41
N MET A 195 14.94 7.63 -6.42
CA MET A 195 16.00 6.63 -6.49
C MET A 195 15.42 5.22 -6.65
N GLY A 196 16.10 4.36 -7.41
CA GLY A 196 15.63 3.00 -7.72
C GLY A 196 14.76 2.89 -8.97
N LEU A 197 14.26 4.02 -9.52
CA LEU A 197 13.47 4.04 -10.77
C LEU A 197 14.34 4.10 -12.04
N ASN A 198 15.45 3.36 -12.08
CA ASN A 198 16.31 3.29 -13.27
C ASN A 198 15.87 2.14 -14.19
N LEU A 199 14.81 2.36 -14.96
CA LEU A 199 14.22 1.35 -15.86
C LEU A 199 14.32 1.83 -17.32
N PRO A 200 15.28 1.33 -18.12
CA PRO A 200 15.64 1.92 -19.41
C PRO A 200 14.59 1.76 -20.52
N LYS A 201 13.58 0.92 -20.31
CA LYS A 201 12.49 0.67 -21.27
C LYS A 201 11.17 1.33 -20.86
N LEU A 202 11.17 2.05 -19.74
CA LEU A 202 9.97 2.68 -19.20
C LEU A 202 9.51 3.83 -20.11
N LYS A 203 8.27 3.77 -20.59
CA LYS A 203 7.66 4.77 -21.46
C LYS A 203 6.66 5.64 -20.70
N ASN A 204 5.95 5.03 -19.75
CA ASN A 204 4.91 5.66 -18.96
C ASN A 204 5.23 5.48 -17.47
N LEU A 205 5.39 6.58 -16.74
CA LEU A 205 5.58 6.60 -15.30
C LEU A 205 4.56 7.54 -14.67
N PHE A 206 3.72 7.00 -13.78
CA PHE A 206 2.71 7.78 -13.07
C PHE A 206 3.06 7.88 -11.59
N LEU A 207 3.22 9.11 -11.09
CA LEU A 207 3.59 9.44 -9.72
C LEU A 207 2.68 10.57 -9.20
N VAL A 208 2.45 10.66 -7.88
CA VAL A 208 1.85 11.86 -7.25
C VAL A 208 2.95 12.63 -6.54
N ALA A 209 3.04 13.93 -6.82
CA ALA A 209 3.94 14.82 -6.10
C ALA A 209 3.34 15.19 -4.72
N ARG A 210 3.71 14.47 -3.65
CA ARG A 210 3.66 15.01 -2.29
C ARG A 210 5.08 15.30 -1.82
N TRP A 211 5.62 16.39 -2.34
CA TRP A 211 6.94 16.90 -1.96
C TRP A 211 6.84 17.57 -0.60
N VAL A 212 7.18 16.88 0.48
CA VAL A 212 7.31 17.51 1.80
C VAL A 212 8.76 17.97 1.99
N ARG A 213 8.95 19.29 1.82
CA ARG A 213 10.10 20.13 2.22
C ARG A 213 11.46 19.89 1.53
N GLY A 214 11.74 20.75 0.54
CA GLY A 214 12.96 21.59 0.67
C GLY A 214 13.99 21.62 -0.48
N ARG A 215 13.58 21.97 -1.71
CA ARG A 215 14.21 22.96 -2.63
C ARG A 215 14.01 22.56 -4.10
N LEU A 216 13.21 23.37 -4.79
CA LEU A 216 13.36 23.61 -6.23
C LEU A 216 14.65 24.40 -6.44
N VAL A 217 15.65 23.83 -7.11
CA VAL A 217 16.66 24.65 -7.80
C VAL A 217 16.06 24.97 -9.17
N GLN A 218 15.58 26.20 -9.35
CA GLN A 218 15.19 26.72 -10.65
C GLN A 218 16.41 26.73 -11.59
N GLY A 219 16.42 25.87 -12.60
CA GLY A 219 17.31 26.00 -13.76
C GLY A 219 16.48 26.36 -14.98
N ARG A 220 16.48 27.65 -15.39
CA ARG A 220 15.89 28.09 -16.66
C ARG A 220 16.75 27.56 -17.81
N GLY A 221 16.18 26.72 -18.67
CA GLY A 221 16.72 26.40 -20.00
C GLY A 221 15.70 26.80 -21.06
N HIS A 222 16.08 27.74 -21.93
CA HIS A 222 15.24 28.29 -23.01
C HIS A 222 15.23 27.32 -24.20
N TYR A 223 14.06 26.88 -24.67
CA TYR A 223 13.93 26.25 -26.00
C TYR A 223 13.38 27.29 -27.00
N PRO A 224 13.99 27.45 -28.18
CA PRO A 224 13.46 28.33 -29.22
C PRO A 224 12.26 27.63 -29.87
N GLY A 225 11.04 28.15 -29.67
CA GLY A 225 9.84 27.56 -30.27
C GLY A 225 8.49 27.91 -29.64
N GLY A 226 8.43 28.71 -28.58
CA GLY A 226 7.19 29.34 -28.11
C GLY A 226 6.06 28.36 -27.76
N GLN A 227 6.16 27.71 -26.61
CA GLN A 227 5.02 27.18 -25.85
C GLN A 227 5.50 26.91 -24.42
N ASP A 228 4.87 27.56 -23.44
CA ASP A 228 5.20 27.40 -22.02
C ASP A 228 4.67 26.05 -21.53
N ALA A 229 5.57 25.13 -21.21
CA ALA A 229 5.28 23.87 -20.54
C ALA A 229 6.21 23.73 -19.33
N TRP A 230 5.65 23.38 -18.16
CA TRP A 230 6.44 23.01 -16.98
C TRP A 230 7.08 21.63 -17.20
N LEU A 231 8.28 21.64 -17.76
CA LEU A 231 9.15 20.47 -17.91
C LEU A 231 9.97 20.28 -16.63
N LEU A 232 9.73 19.19 -15.89
CA LEU A 232 10.76 18.62 -15.04
C LEU A 232 11.79 17.93 -15.95
N VAL A 233 12.90 18.63 -16.18
CA VAL A 233 14.04 18.11 -16.95
C VAL A 233 14.84 17.16 -16.05
N GLY A 234 14.59 15.87 -16.17
CA GLY A 234 15.53 14.81 -15.78
C GLY A 234 16.37 14.43 -16.99
N SER A 235 17.71 14.45 -16.86
CA SER A 235 18.64 14.32 -17.96
C SER A 235 18.73 12.89 -18.53
N ALA A 236 18.94 12.85 -19.85
CA ALA A 236 19.41 11.74 -20.69
C ALA A 236 18.53 10.48 -20.82
N THR A 237 18.07 10.29 -22.06
CA THR A 237 17.38 9.11 -22.65
C THR A 237 15.91 8.91 -22.25
N SER A 238 15.03 9.52 -23.05
CA SER A 238 13.64 9.11 -23.31
C SER A 238 12.72 8.90 -22.11
N PHE A 239 12.31 9.98 -21.44
CA PHE A 239 11.12 9.96 -20.59
C PHE A 239 10.12 11.04 -21.03
N ILE A 240 8.93 10.61 -21.46
CA ILE A 240 7.74 11.46 -21.42
C ILE A 240 7.17 11.27 -20.01
N ILE A 241 7.42 12.22 -19.12
CA ILE A 241 6.69 12.30 -17.86
C ILE A 241 5.30 12.82 -18.21
N ILE A 242 4.31 11.93 -18.38
CA ILE A 242 2.90 12.35 -18.41
C ILE A 242 2.49 12.60 -16.96
N MET A 243 2.78 13.81 -16.48
CA MET A 243 2.20 14.32 -15.25
C MET A 243 0.74 14.70 -15.56
N ILE A 244 -0.21 13.77 -15.41
CA ILE A 244 -1.63 14.12 -15.38
C ILE A 244 -1.89 14.77 -14.02
N ILE A 245 -1.68 16.09 -13.95
CA ILE A 245 -2.20 16.91 -12.86
C ILE A 245 -3.71 16.97 -13.09
N GLY A 246 -4.46 16.19 -12.31
CA GLY A 246 -5.91 16.22 -12.33
C GLY A 246 -6.39 17.63 -11.99
N THR A 247 -7.16 18.22 -12.88
CA THR A 247 -7.90 19.46 -12.69
C THR A 247 -8.96 19.22 -11.60
N ILE A 248 -8.89 19.97 -10.50
CA ILE A 248 -10.04 20.19 -9.62
C ILE A 248 -10.61 21.54 -10.05
N TYR A 249 -11.90 21.57 -10.40
CA TYR A 249 -12.65 22.78 -10.73
C TYR A 249 -12.64 23.80 -9.59
#